data_AF-A0A8A4ZLM5-F1
#
_entry.id   AF-A0A8A4ZLM5-F1
#
_cell.length_a   1.000
_cell.length_b   1.000
_cell.length_c   1.000
_cell.angle_alpha   90.00
_cell.angle_beta   90.00
_cell.angle_gamma   90.00
#
_symmetry.space_group_name_H-M   'P 1'
#
loop_
_entity.id
_entity.type
_entity.pdbx_description
1 polymer ?
#
loop_
_entity_poly.entity_id
_entity_poly.type
_entity_poly.pdbx_seq_one_letter_code
_entity_poly.pdbx_strand_id
1 'polypeptide(L)'
;MLEVAGWPGHLAGQHVDLRLTAPDGYQAVRSYSLAAPAAGDRIELTVQRVRGGEVSAYLTDGFAVGDAVELRGPAGAWFVWRPADPGPVLLVAGGAGIVPLMAMIRARRGRQTPFRLIYSVREPAEVFYPGELLQAPPVDRGLEAAFVYTRSAPPGFARAPARLAAADVADGGWPAAAEPSCFVCGPTGFVERAADLLVELGHDPRRVKTERFGPTGGAT
;
A
#
# COMPACT_ATOMS: atom_id res chain seq x y z
N MET A 1 4.58 3.07 15.31
CA MET A 1 3.68 2.08 15.95
C MET A 1 2.91 2.78 17.04
N LEU A 2 1.63 2.48 17.21
CA LEU A 2 0.75 3.07 18.21
C LEU A 2 0.14 1.95 19.06
N GLU A 3 0.02 2.18 20.36
CA GLU A 3 -0.75 1.35 21.30
C GLU A 3 -2.14 1.96 21.42
N VAL A 4 -3.18 1.19 21.10
CA VAL A 4 -4.57 1.63 21.08
C VAL A 4 -5.36 0.71 21.99
N ALA A 5 -5.51 1.11 23.26
CA ALA A 5 -6.17 0.28 24.26
C ALA A 5 -7.59 -0.14 23.82
N GLY A 6 -7.86 -1.45 23.85
CA GLY A 6 -9.15 -1.99 23.45
C GLY A 6 -9.40 -1.93 21.95
N TRP A 7 -8.35 -2.02 21.14
CA TRP A 7 -8.48 -2.02 19.68
C TRP A 7 -9.32 -3.23 19.23
N PRO A 8 -10.39 -3.03 18.44
CA PRO A 8 -11.28 -4.12 18.04
C PRO A 8 -10.65 -5.08 17.01
N GLY A 9 -9.40 -4.86 16.62
CA GLY A 9 -8.74 -5.52 15.48
C GLY A 9 -9.06 -4.83 14.15
N HIS A 10 -8.52 -5.38 13.07
CA HIS A 10 -8.73 -4.91 11.70
C HIS A 10 -8.33 -5.97 10.67
N LEU A 11 -8.78 -5.78 9.44
CA LEU A 11 -8.40 -6.57 8.28
C LEU A 11 -7.29 -5.89 7.49
N ALA A 12 -6.46 -6.70 6.83
CA ALA A 12 -5.42 -6.22 5.94
C ALA A 12 -6.03 -5.46 4.76
N GLY A 13 -5.62 -4.20 4.60
CA GLY A 13 -6.15 -3.25 3.62
C GLY A 13 -7.04 -2.15 4.20
N GLN A 14 -7.44 -2.25 5.47
CA GLN A 14 -8.16 -1.18 6.15
C GLN A 14 -7.25 0.00 6.53
N HIS A 15 -7.88 1.12 6.84
CA HIS A 15 -7.21 2.34 7.30
C HIS A 15 -7.88 2.91 8.56
N VAL A 16 -7.24 3.90 9.16
CA VAL A 16 -7.76 4.70 10.27
C VAL A 16 -7.68 6.17 9.91
N ASP A 17 -8.61 6.96 10.42
CA ASP A 17 -8.50 8.41 10.42
C ASP A 17 -7.77 8.84 11.69
N LEU A 18 -6.61 9.47 11.51
CA LEU A 18 -5.82 10.06 12.58
C LEU A 18 -6.12 11.55 12.65
N ARG A 19 -6.63 12.00 13.80
CA ARG A 19 -6.83 13.41 14.13
C ARG A 19 -5.70 13.90 15.02
N LEU A 20 -5.10 15.01 14.59
CA LEU A 20 -4.17 15.81 15.37
C LEU A 20 -4.87 17.10 15.79
N THR A 21 -4.65 17.51 17.03
CA THR A 21 -5.12 18.79 17.58
C THR A 21 -3.90 19.58 18.06
N ALA A 22 -3.68 20.75 17.46
CA ALA A 22 -2.60 21.66 17.85
C ALA A 22 -2.96 22.43 19.14
N PRO A 23 -1.98 23.03 19.84
CA PRO A 23 -2.22 23.76 21.10
C PRO A 23 -3.18 24.95 20.98
N ASP A 24 -3.28 25.55 19.79
CA ASP A 24 -4.22 26.64 19.47
C ASP A 24 -5.63 26.14 19.11
N GLY A 25 -5.85 24.82 19.17
CA GLY A 25 -7.12 24.17 18.87
C GLY A 25 -7.31 23.82 17.39
N TYR A 26 -6.36 24.12 16.50
CA TYR A 26 -6.44 23.70 15.11
C TYR A 26 -6.46 22.17 15.00
N GLN A 27 -7.36 21.63 14.19
CA GLN A 27 -7.49 20.19 13.98
C GLN A 27 -7.27 19.79 12.53
N ALA A 28 -6.47 18.74 12.34
CA ALA A 28 -6.27 18.12 11.05
C ALA A 28 -6.53 16.62 11.13
N VAL A 29 -7.31 16.10 10.18
CA VAL A 29 -7.62 14.66 10.06
C VAL A 29 -7.02 14.12 8.79
N ARG A 30 -6.30 13.00 8.88
CA ARG A 30 -5.75 12.30 7.71
C ARG A 30 -5.96 10.80 7.85
N SER A 31 -6.34 10.17 6.74
CA SER A 31 -6.48 8.72 6.67
C SER A 31 -5.12 8.07 6.44
N TYR A 32 -4.78 7.07 7.25
CA TYR A 32 -3.57 6.27 7.15
C TYR A 32 -3.93 4.79 7.05
N SER A 33 -3.39 4.13 6.02
CA SER A 33 -3.50 2.68 5.92
C SER A 33 -2.78 1.99 7.06
N LEU A 34 -3.39 0.92 7.56
CA LEU A 34 -2.75 0.01 8.49
C LEU A 34 -1.70 -0.79 7.73
N ALA A 35 -0.45 -0.75 8.20
CA ALA A 35 0.71 -1.31 7.51
C ALA A 35 0.93 -2.80 7.82
N ALA A 36 0.28 -3.32 8.86
CA ALA A 36 0.43 -4.68 9.34
C ALA A 36 -0.95 -5.29 9.66
N PRO A 37 -1.06 -6.63 9.78
CA PRO A 37 -2.25 -7.29 10.31
C PRO A 37 -2.46 -6.94 11.79
N ALA A 38 -3.68 -7.13 12.28
CA ALA A 38 -3.99 -6.90 13.69
C ALA A 38 -3.16 -7.79 14.63
N ALA A 39 -2.58 -7.18 15.66
CA ALA A 39 -1.75 -7.84 16.67
C ALA A 39 -2.05 -7.26 18.05
N GLY A 40 -3.15 -7.72 18.67
CA GLY A 40 -3.65 -7.14 19.92
C GLY A 40 -4.00 -5.66 19.75
N ASP A 41 -3.55 -4.85 20.71
CA ASP A 41 -3.81 -3.40 20.76
C ASP A 41 -2.81 -2.57 19.96
N ARG A 42 -1.87 -3.21 19.25
CA ARG A 42 -0.86 -2.51 18.45
C ARG A 42 -1.32 -2.30 17.02
N ILE A 43 -1.13 -1.08 16.53
CA ILE A 43 -1.28 -0.75 15.12
C ILE A 43 -0.01 -0.13 14.55
N GLU A 44 0.25 -0.43 13.29
CA GLU A 44 1.34 0.17 12.51
C GLU A 44 0.77 1.07 11.43
N LEU A 45 1.23 2.31 11.41
CA LEU A 45 0.97 3.28 10.35
C LEU A 45 2.29 3.62 9.68
N THR A 46 2.24 3.87 8.37
CA THR A 46 3.38 4.37 7.61
C THR A 46 3.03 5.72 7.02
N VAL A 47 3.80 6.73 7.39
CA VAL A 47 3.59 8.12 7.00
C VAL A 47 4.61 8.47 5.93
N GLN A 48 4.15 8.70 4.71
CA GLN A 48 4.99 9.32 3.69
C GLN A 48 5.08 10.81 3.98
N ARG A 49 6.30 11.34 4.15
CA ARG A 49 6.52 12.78 4.20
C ARG A 49 6.16 13.41 2.86
N VAL A 50 5.26 14.38 2.89
CA VAL A 50 4.93 15.18 1.70
C VAL A 50 5.50 16.58 1.84
N ARG A 51 6.19 17.04 0.79
CA ARG A 51 6.81 18.36 0.77
C ARG A 51 5.71 19.43 0.90
N GLY A 52 5.82 20.29 1.90
CA GLY A 52 4.80 21.30 2.23
C GLY A 52 3.56 20.74 2.95
N GLY A 53 3.54 19.44 3.26
CA GLY A 53 2.45 18.81 4.00
C GLY A 53 2.61 19.00 5.50
N GLU A 54 1.75 19.82 6.10
CA GLU A 54 1.74 20.14 7.54
C GLU A 54 1.68 18.89 8.43
N VAL A 55 0.65 18.06 8.25
CA VAL A 55 0.42 16.85 9.07
C VAL A 55 1.53 15.82 8.91
N SER A 56 1.95 15.55 7.66
CA SER A 56 3.02 14.58 7.41
C SER A 56 4.36 15.05 7.96
N ALA A 57 4.61 16.37 7.98
CA ALA A 57 5.85 16.90 8.53
C ALA A 57 5.85 16.83 10.06
N TYR A 58 4.75 17.19 10.70
CA TYR A 58 4.60 17.03 12.14
C TYR A 58 4.77 15.57 12.57
N LEU A 59 4.11 14.62 11.90
CA LEU A 59 4.21 13.20 12.25
C LEU A 59 5.60 12.59 12.03
N THR A 60 6.42 13.14 11.13
CA THR A 60 7.78 12.62 10.92
C THR A 60 8.85 13.33 11.73
N ASP A 61 8.65 14.62 12.08
CA ASP A 61 9.70 15.46 12.68
C ASP A 61 9.38 15.90 14.11
N GLY A 62 8.11 16.07 14.44
CA GLY A 62 7.66 16.68 15.70
C GLY A 62 6.88 15.76 16.64
N PHE A 63 6.36 14.64 16.14
CA PHE A 63 5.59 13.69 16.92
C PHE A 63 6.51 12.71 17.65
N ALA A 64 6.42 12.69 18.98
CA ALA A 64 7.27 11.90 19.85
C ALA A 64 6.51 10.76 20.53
N VAL A 65 7.27 9.77 21.01
CA VAL A 65 6.71 8.70 21.86
C VAL A 65 6.13 9.34 23.12
N GLY A 66 4.85 9.07 23.39
CA GLY A 66 4.10 9.65 24.51
C GLY A 66 3.06 10.68 24.09
N ASP A 67 3.14 11.21 22.87
CA ASP A 67 2.13 12.11 22.33
C ASP A 67 0.82 11.36 22.07
N ALA A 68 -0.29 11.97 22.49
CA ALA A 68 -1.62 11.43 22.26
C ALA A 68 -2.13 11.76 20.86
N VAL A 69 -2.79 10.81 20.22
CA VAL A 69 -3.52 11.01 18.96
C VAL A 69 -4.91 10.43 19.07
N GLU A 70 -5.84 11.03 18.34
CA GLU A 70 -7.20 10.52 18.27
C GLU A 70 -7.35 9.69 17.00
N LEU A 71 -7.81 8.45 17.15
CA LEU A 71 -7.98 7.52 16.05
C LEU A 71 -9.46 7.16 15.90
N ARG A 72 -9.92 7.14 14.65
CA ARG A 72 -11.21 6.59 14.26
C ARG A 72 -11.00 5.47 13.25
N GLY A 73 -11.57 4.31 13.51
CA GLY A 73 -11.49 3.16 12.62
C GLY A 73 -11.67 1.83 13.34
N PRO A 74 -11.40 0.71 12.65
CA PRO A 74 -10.91 0.66 11.27
C PRO A 74 -12.01 0.95 10.22
N ALA A 75 -11.62 1.53 9.10
CA ALA A 75 -12.49 1.84 7.95
C ALA A 75 -11.96 1.15 6.66
N GLY A 76 -12.72 1.21 5.55
CA GLY A 76 -12.27 0.66 4.26
C GLY A 76 -12.56 -0.84 4.06
N ALA A 77 -13.75 -1.32 4.44
CA ALA A 77 -14.12 -2.74 4.32
C ALA A 77 -14.14 -3.30 2.88
N TRP A 78 -14.17 -2.44 1.86
CA TRP A 78 -14.11 -2.84 0.44
C TRP A 78 -12.73 -3.37 0.04
N PHE A 79 -11.66 -2.69 0.45
CA PHE A 79 -10.29 -2.94 0.01
C PHE A 79 -9.56 -3.94 0.92
N VAL A 80 -10.24 -5.01 1.34
CA VAL A 80 -9.66 -6.00 2.26
C VAL A 80 -9.39 -7.32 1.56
N TRP A 81 -8.27 -7.95 1.95
CA TRP A 81 -7.98 -9.34 1.63
C TRP A 81 -8.16 -10.21 2.88
N ARG A 82 -8.76 -11.38 2.71
CA ARG A 82 -8.93 -12.37 3.77
C ARG A 82 -8.14 -13.64 3.44
N PRO A 83 -7.50 -14.28 4.42
CA PRO A 83 -6.79 -15.55 4.22
C PRO A 83 -7.63 -16.73 3.68
N ALA A 84 -8.96 -16.60 3.71
CA ALA A 84 -9.91 -17.57 3.17
C ALA A 84 -10.33 -17.26 1.72
N ASP A 85 -9.98 -16.09 1.18
CA ASP A 85 -10.29 -15.73 -0.20
C ASP A 85 -9.56 -16.69 -1.16
N PRO A 86 -10.25 -17.26 -2.15
CA PRO A 86 -9.67 -18.25 -3.05
C PRO A 86 -8.82 -17.61 -4.16
N GLY A 87 -7.91 -18.41 -4.71
CA GLY A 87 -7.15 -18.07 -5.92
C GLY A 87 -5.89 -17.22 -5.66
N PRO A 88 -5.14 -16.91 -6.73
CA PRO A 88 -3.97 -16.05 -6.64
C PRO A 88 -4.37 -14.58 -6.43
N VAL A 89 -3.41 -13.78 -5.95
CA VAL A 89 -3.60 -12.35 -5.69
C VAL A 89 -2.60 -11.54 -6.50
N LEU A 90 -3.07 -10.47 -7.13
CA LEU A 90 -2.26 -9.46 -7.78
C LEU A 90 -2.36 -8.15 -7.00
N LEU A 91 -1.22 -7.64 -6.56
CA LEU A 91 -1.09 -6.37 -5.86
C LEU A 91 -0.42 -5.37 -6.81
N VAL A 92 -1.01 -4.19 -7.01
CA VAL A 92 -0.47 -3.15 -7.88
C VAL A 92 -0.35 -1.86 -7.07
N ALA A 93 0.89 -1.50 -6.72
CA ALA A 93 1.19 -0.39 -5.81
C ALA A 93 1.82 0.79 -6.55
N GLY A 94 1.40 2.01 -6.20
CA GLY A 94 2.05 3.25 -6.60
C GLY A 94 2.53 4.04 -5.39
N GLY A 95 3.85 4.22 -5.23
CA GLY A 95 4.43 4.97 -4.11
C GLY A 95 3.98 4.44 -2.74
N ALA A 96 3.39 5.29 -1.90
CA ALA A 96 2.85 4.89 -0.59
C ALA A 96 1.61 3.97 -0.66
N GLY A 97 1.03 3.76 -1.85
CA GLY A 97 -0.02 2.76 -2.07
C GLY A 97 0.38 1.33 -1.72
N ILE A 98 1.67 1.07 -1.54
CA ILE A 98 2.20 -0.20 -1.05
C ILE A 98 1.80 -0.50 0.41
N VAL A 99 1.49 0.50 1.24
CA VAL A 99 1.24 0.31 2.68
C VAL A 99 0.09 -0.67 2.98
N PRO A 100 -1.14 -0.49 2.44
CA PRO A 100 -2.21 -1.46 2.66
C PRO A 100 -1.91 -2.83 2.02
N LEU A 101 -1.15 -2.85 0.93
CA LEU A 101 -0.76 -4.09 0.24
C LEU A 101 0.28 -4.88 1.04
N MET A 102 1.16 -4.20 1.77
CA MET A 102 2.10 -4.83 2.71
C MET A 102 1.38 -5.45 3.90
N ALA A 103 0.28 -4.85 4.38
CA ALA A 103 -0.55 -5.51 5.38
C ALA A 103 -1.10 -6.85 4.85
N MET A 104 -1.48 -6.91 3.57
CA MET A 104 -1.95 -8.16 2.93
C MET A 104 -0.80 -9.18 2.79
N ILE A 105 0.37 -8.74 2.33
CA ILE A 105 1.57 -9.59 2.23
C ILE A 105 1.94 -10.17 3.60
N ARG A 106 1.96 -9.33 4.65
CA ARG A 106 2.26 -9.74 6.01
C ARG A 106 1.19 -10.68 6.58
N ALA A 107 -0.10 -10.47 6.27
CA ALA A 107 -1.19 -11.36 6.63
C ALA A 107 -1.11 -12.72 5.91
N ARG A 108 -0.49 -12.77 4.73
CA ARG A 108 -0.27 -13.99 3.94
C ARG A 108 0.83 -14.89 4.54
N ARG A 109 1.73 -14.35 5.37
CA ARG A 109 2.89 -15.11 5.90
C ARG A 109 2.46 -16.42 6.56
N GLY A 110 3.19 -17.49 6.27
CA GLY A 110 2.86 -18.85 6.70
C GLY A 110 1.78 -19.54 5.86
N ARG A 111 1.30 -18.91 4.78
CA ARG A 111 0.32 -19.48 3.84
C ARG A 111 0.92 -19.65 2.45
N GLN A 112 0.29 -20.51 1.65
CA GLN A 112 0.75 -20.84 0.29
C GLN A 112 0.02 -20.04 -0.81
N THR A 113 -0.93 -19.16 -0.47
CA THR A 113 -1.75 -18.40 -1.44
C THR A 113 -0.91 -17.53 -2.37
N PRO A 114 -0.74 -17.83 -3.67
CA PRO A 114 0.23 -17.12 -4.52
C PRO A 114 -0.06 -15.63 -4.67
N PHE A 115 0.95 -14.79 -4.39
CA PHE A 115 0.89 -13.34 -4.49
C PHE A 115 1.91 -12.85 -5.54
N ARG A 116 1.47 -11.96 -6.41
CA ARG A 116 2.34 -11.15 -7.26
C ARG A 116 2.18 -9.69 -6.91
N LEU A 117 3.29 -8.96 -6.80
CA LEU A 117 3.32 -7.53 -6.57
C LEU A 117 3.95 -6.84 -7.78
N ILE A 118 3.29 -5.84 -8.32
CA ILE A 118 3.87 -4.86 -9.24
C ILE A 118 3.96 -3.54 -8.48
N TYR A 119 5.19 -3.09 -8.22
CA TYR A 119 5.44 -1.88 -7.45
C TYR A 119 6.03 -0.76 -8.31
N SER A 120 5.21 0.25 -8.60
CA SER A 120 5.60 1.46 -9.31
C SER A 120 6.09 2.53 -8.34
N VAL A 121 7.34 2.95 -8.50
CA VAL A 121 8.00 3.94 -7.64
C VAL A 121 8.88 4.87 -8.48
N ARG A 122 9.27 6.03 -7.94
CA ARG A 122 10.07 7.00 -8.70
C ARG A 122 11.51 6.53 -8.91
N GLU A 123 12.13 6.10 -7.82
CA GLU A 123 13.55 5.74 -7.76
C GLU A 123 13.81 4.74 -6.62
N PRO A 124 14.96 4.03 -6.62
CA PRO A 124 15.28 3.03 -5.60
C PRO A 124 15.22 3.54 -4.16
N ALA A 125 15.63 4.80 -3.94
CA ALA A 125 15.63 5.43 -2.62
C ALA A 125 14.23 5.65 -2.05
N GLU A 126 13.19 5.58 -2.89
CA GLU A 126 11.79 5.76 -2.49
C GLU A 126 11.03 4.45 -2.31
N VAL A 127 11.71 3.30 -2.45
CA VAL A 127 11.11 1.99 -2.18
C VAL A 127 10.81 1.89 -0.69
N PHE A 128 9.55 1.71 -0.34
CA PHE A 128 9.15 1.37 1.03
C PHE A 128 9.41 -0.12 1.29
N TYR A 129 9.80 -0.44 2.53
CA TYR A 129 10.07 -1.80 2.99
C TYR A 129 11.08 -2.59 2.12
N PRO A 130 12.22 -2.00 1.71
CA PRO A 130 13.15 -2.65 0.79
C PRO A 130 13.74 -3.94 1.39
N GLY A 131 13.94 -4.01 2.71
CA GLY A 131 14.39 -5.24 3.37
C GLY A 131 13.38 -6.40 3.26
N GLU A 132 12.09 -6.12 3.26
CA GLU A 132 11.06 -7.15 3.09
C GLU A 132 10.84 -7.51 1.61
N LEU A 133 10.97 -6.56 0.69
CA LEU A 133 10.64 -6.76 -0.73
C LEU A 133 11.83 -7.17 -1.61
N LEU A 134 13.04 -6.70 -1.32
CA LEU A 134 14.26 -6.96 -2.11
C LEU A 134 15.16 -8.02 -1.48
N GLN A 135 15.08 -8.21 -0.16
CA GLN A 135 15.93 -9.14 0.59
C GLN A 135 15.14 -10.31 1.19
N ALA A 136 13.92 -10.57 0.69
CA ALA A 136 13.04 -11.59 1.22
C ALA A 136 13.76 -12.95 1.30
N PRO A 137 13.77 -13.62 2.47
CA PRO A 137 14.41 -14.91 2.60
C PRO A 137 13.73 -15.95 1.69
N PRO A 138 14.43 -17.02 1.26
CA PRO A 138 13.93 -18.07 0.36
C PRO A 138 12.66 -18.82 0.83
N VAL A 139 12.17 -18.51 2.05
CA VAL A 139 11.05 -19.17 2.73
C VAL A 139 9.69 -18.58 2.31
N ASP A 140 9.62 -17.35 1.80
CA ASP A 140 8.36 -16.77 1.28
C ASP A 140 8.12 -17.14 -0.20
N ARG A 141 8.10 -18.44 -0.49
CA ARG A 141 8.04 -19.00 -1.86
C ARG A 141 6.79 -18.66 -2.68
N GLY A 142 5.85 -17.91 -2.12
CA GLY A 142 4.61 -17.55 -2.82
C GLY A 142 4.42 -16.05 -2.99
N LEU A 143 5.46 -15.24 -2.81
CA LEU A 143 5.47 -13.83 -3.18
C LEU A 143 6.50 -13.59 -4.29
N GLU A 144 6.04 -13.10 -5.44
CA GLU A 144 6.89 -12.60 -6.51
C GLU A 144 6.69 -11.08 -6.64
N ALA A 145 7.77 -10.30 -6.68
CA ALA A 145 7.72 -8.85 -6.77
C ALA A 145 8.44 -8.33 -8.02
N ALA A 146 7.74 -7.54 -8.83
CA ALA A 146 8.25 -6.82 -9.98
C ALA A 146 8.24 -5.31 -9.69
N PHE A 147 9.30 -4.61 -10.09
CA PHE A 147 9.47 -3.18 -9.85
C PHE A 147 9.38 -2.38 -11.14
N VAL A 148 8.68 -1.24 -11.08
CA VAL A 148 8.53 -0.28 -12.18
C VAL A 148 9.04 1.06 -11.69
N TYR A 149 10.28 1.38 -12.04
CA TYR A 149 10.87 2.68 -11.75
C TYR A 149 10.44 3.71 -12.80
N THR A 150 9.98 4.88 -12.37
CA THR A 150 9.40 5.89 -13.28
C THR A 150 10.34 7.06 -13.59
N ARG A 151 11.41 7.27 -12.82
CA ARG A 151 12.37 8.37 -13.01
C ARG A 151 13.82 7.88 -13.11
N SER A 152 14.25 7.03 -12.18
CA SER A 152 15.58 6.43 -12.19
C SER A 152 15.51 4.99 -11.70
N ALA A 153 16.30 4.11 -12.30
CA ALA A 153 16.37 2.69 -11.97
C ALA A 153 17.77 2.35 -11.44
N PRO A 154 17.93 1.28 -10.65
CA PRO A 154 19.25 0.88 -10.18
C PRO A 154 20.13 0.43 -11.36
N PRO A 155 21.47 0.52 -11.24
CA PRO A 155 22.37 0.05 -12.28
C PRO A 155 22.09 -1.41 -12.66
N GLY A 156 22.06 -1.70 -13.97
CA GLY A 156 21.80 -3.05 -14.48
C GLY A 156 20.32 -3.48 -14.45
N PHE A 157 19.39 -2.61 -14.06
CA PHE A 157 17.96 -2.92 -14.11
C PHE A 157 17.48 -3.03 -15.56
N ALA A 158 16.90 -4.18 -15.91
CA ALA A 158 16.59 -4.51 -17.31
C ALA A 158 15.55 -3.56 -17.96
N ARG A 159 14.58 -3.11 -17.17
CA ARG A 159 13.50 -2.22 -17.63
C ARG A 159 13.93 -0.75 -17.48
N ALA A 160 13.94 0.00 -18.58
CA ALA A 160 14.22 1.44 -18.53
C ALA A 160 13.18 2.21 -17.69
N PRO A 161 13.56 3.35 -17.06
CA PRO A 161 12.61 4.17 -16.33
C PRO A 161 11.45 4.65 -17.21
N ALA A 162 10.22 4.30 -16.82
CA ALA A 162 8.99 4.67 -17.51
C ALA A 162 7.79 4.45 -16.59
N ARG A 163 6.67 5.13 -16.88
CA ARG A 163 5.39 4.86 -16.20
C ARG A 163 4.93 3.42 -16.45
N LEU A 164 4.02 2.93 -15.61
CA LEU A 164 3.41 1.61 -15.74
C LEU A 164 2.75 1.44 -17.13
N ALA A 165 3.03 0.31 -17.77
CA ALA A 165 2.52 -0.07 -19.08
C ALA A 165 1.90 -1.48 -19.06
N ALA A 166 1.19 -1.84 -20.14
CA ALA A 166 0.52 -3.14 -20.24
C ALA A 166 1.49 -4.33 -20.13
N ALA A 167 2.69 -4.22 -20.70
CA ALA A 167 3.72 -5.25 -20.62
C ALA A 167 4.12 -5.53 -19.16
N ASP A 168 4.20 -4.51 -18.30
CA ASP A 168 4.55 -4.71 -16.89
C ASP A 168 3.49 -5.54 -16.15
N VAL A 169 2.21 -5.32 -16.49
CA VAL A 169 1.08 -6.05 -15.91
C VAL A 169 1.00 -7.47 -16.47
N ALA A 170 1.27 -7.65 -17.77
CA ALA A 170 1.29 -8.96 -18.40
C ALA A 170 2.45 -9.84 -17.88
N ASP A 171 3.65 -9.28 -17.75
CA ASP A 171 4.85 -10.02 -17.38
C ASP A 171 4.97 -10.22 -15.86
N GLY A 172 4.67 -9.18 -15.08
CA GLY A 172 4.78 -9.20 -13.62
C GLY A 172 3.50 -9.63 -12.89
N GLY A 173 2.36 -9.67 -13.60
CA GLY A 173 1.05 -10.02 -13.04
C GLY A 173 0.65 -11.47 -13.30
N TRP A 174 -0.64 -11.76 -13.15
CA TRP A 174 -1.21 -13.07 -13.50
C TRP A 174 -2.00 -12.95 -14.80
N PRO A 175 -2.08 -14.00 -15.64
CA PRO A 175 -3.02 -14.01 -16.75
C PRO A 175 -4.45 -13.93 -16.22
N ALA A 176 -5.35 -13.25 -16.96
CA ALA A 176 -6.75 -13.10 -16.57
C ALA A 176 -7.47 -14.45 -16.32
N ALA A 177 -7.09 -15.50 -17.07
CA ALA A 177 -7.62 -16.86 -16.93
C ALA A 177 -7.31 -17.52 -15.57
N ALA A 178 -6.32 -17.01 -14.82
CA ALA A 178 -6.06 -17.44 -13.44
C ALA A 178 -7.03 -16.82 -12.42
N GLU A 179 -7.89 -15.90 -12.87
CA GLU A 179 -8.89 -15.17 -12.07
C GLU A 179 -8.33 -14.60 -10.76
N PRO A 180 -7.21 -13.85 -10.79
CA PRO A 180 -6.64 -13.29 -9.57
C PRO A 180 -7.60 -12.29 -8.92
N SER A 181 -7.53 -12.20 -7.59
CA SER A 181 -8.05 -11.01 -6.90
C SER A 181 -7.04 -9.88 -7.03
N CYS A 182 -7.44 -8.75 -7.62
CA CYS A 182 -6.55 -7.63 -7.89
C CYS A 182 -6.79 -6.50 -6.89
N PHE A 183 -5.72 -6.01 -6.26
CA PHE A 183 -5.76 -4.88 -5.34
C PHE A 183 -4.83 -3.78 -5.85
N VAL A 184 -5.41 -2.65 -6.23
CA VAL A 184 -4.69 -1.49 -6.79
C VAL A 184 -4.74 -0.34 -5.81
N CYS A 185 -3.58 0.19 -5.43
CA CYS A 185 -3.51 1.31 -4.51
C CYS A 185 -2.41 2.31 -4.85
N GLY A 186 -2.72 3.60 -4.75
CA GLY A 186 -1.79 4.68 -5.02
C GLY A 186 -2.49 6.03 -5.30
N PRO A 187 -1.77 7.00 -5.90
CA PRO A 187 -2.37 8.25 -6.36
C PRO A 187 -3.46 8.01 -7.41
N THR A 188 -4.46 8.89 -7.50
CA THR A 188 -5.63 8.74 -8.39
C THR A 188 -5.26 8.34 -9.82
N GLY A 189 -4.40 9.11 -10.49
CA GLY A 189 -4.03 8.81 -11.88
C GLY A 189 -3.22 7.53 -12.06
N PHE A 190 -2.55 7.04 -11.01
CA PHE A 190 -1.92 5.72 -11.04
C PHE A 190 -2.98 4.62 -10.93
N VAL A 191 -3.91 4.75 -9.98
CA VAL A 191 -4.97 3.76 -9.75
C VAL A 191 -5.86 3.61 -10.98
N GLU A 192 -6.25 4.73 -11.60
CA GLU A 192 -7.01 4.73 -12.84
C GLU A 192 -6.26 3.99 -13.95
N ARG A 193 -5.00 4.38 -14.21
CA ARG A 193 -4.21 3.73 -15.26
C ARG A 193 -4.01 2.24 -15.01
N ALA A 194 -3.71 1.84 -13.78
CA ALA A 194 -3.51 0.44 -13.43
C ALA A 194 -4.81 -0.38 -13.55
N ALA A 195 -5.95 0.19 -13.15
CA ALA A 195 -7.25 -0.46 -13.32
C ALA A 195 -7.61 -0.61 -14.80
N ASP A 196 -7.40 0.43 -15.61
CA ASP A 196 -7.64 0.39 -17.06
C ASP A 196 -6.79 -0.70 -17.73
N LEU A 197 -5.49 -0.77 -17.39
CA LEU A 197 -4.58 -1.81 -17.89
C LEU A 197 -5.05 -3.22 -17.55
N LEU A 198 -5.55 -3.45 -16.33
CA LEU A 198 -6.08 -4.75 -15.93
C LEU A 198 -7.31 -5.13 -16.76
N VAL A 199 -8.21 -4.17 -17.02
CA VAL A 199 -9.40 -4.42 -17.86
C VAL A 199 -9.01 -4.62 -19.33
N GLU A 200 -8.09 -3.83 -19.87
CA GLU A 200 -7.53 -3.99 -21.23
C GLU A 200 -6.93 -5.40 -21.43
N LEU A 201 -6.30 -5.96 -20.39
CA LEU A 201 -5.73 -7.30 -20.38
C LEU A 201 -6.74 -8.42 -20.07
N GLY A 202 -8.03 -8.08 -19.93
CA GLY A 202 -9.13 -9.03 -19.79
C GLY A 202 -9.45 -9.48 -18.36
N HIS A 203 -8.90 -8.84 -17.33
CA HIS A 203 -9.30 -9.12 -15.95
C HIS A 203 -10.75 -8.68 -15.70
N ASP A 204 -11.50 -9.50 -14.95
CA ASP A 204 -12.87 -9.15 -14.53
C ASP A 204 -12.85 -7.91 -13.61
N PRO A 205 -13.51 -6.79 -13.98
CA PRO A 205 -13.55 -5.58 -13.17
C PRO A 205 -14.07 -5.82 -11.74
N ARG A 206 -14.93 -6.83 -11.52
CA ARG A 206 -15.47 -7.18 -10.19
C ARG A 206 -14.41 -7.75 -9.25
N ARG A 207 -13.30 -8.25 -9.79
CA ARG A 207 -12.13 -8.74 -9.05
C ARG A 207 -11.07 -7.66 -8.87
N VAL A 208 -11.24 -6.47 -9.44
CA VAL A 208 -10.34 -5.32 -9.29
C VAL A 208 -10.86 -4.40 -8.20
N LYS A 209 -10.24 -4.47 -7.04
CA LYS A 209 -10.49 -3.56 -5.93
C LYS A 209 -9.48 -2.43 -6.01
N THR A 210 -9.94 -1.19 -5.78
CA THR A 210 -9.10 0.01 -5.85
C THR A 210 -9.24 0.84 -4.58
N GLU A 211 -8.14 1.39 -4.08
CA GLU A 211 -8.09 2.38 -3.00
C GLU A 211 -7.20 3.55 -3.43
N ARG A 212 -7.64 4.79 -3.19
CA ARG A 212 -6.96 6.00 -3.66
C ARG A 212 -6.56 6.86 -2.48
N PHE A 213 -5.38 7.46 -2.55
CA PHE A 213 -5.01 8.55 -1.65
C PHE A 213 -4.92 9.86 -2.45
N GLY A 214 -5.70 10.85 -2.03
CA GLY A 214 -5.66 12.19 -2.61
C GLY A 214 -4.35 12.91 -2.29
N PRO A 215 -3.98 13.96 -3.04
CA PRO A 215 -2.81 14.77 -2.72
C PRO A 215 -2.94 15.30 -1.29
N THR A 216 -2.06 14.87 -0.39
CA THR A 216 -1.91 15.49 0.92
C THR A 216 -1.20 16.84 0.72
N GLY A 217 -1.99 17.86 0.40
CA GLY A 217 -1.51 19.21 0.13
C GLY A 217 -1.30 19.45 -1.36
N GLY A 218 -2.34 19.89 -2.06
CA GLY A 218 -2.15 20.71 -3.24
C GLY A 218 -1.64 22.07 -2.75
N ALA A 219 -0.37 22.37 -3.02
CA ALA A 219 0.05 23.76 -3.08
C ALA A 219 -0.71 24.38 -4.27
N THR A 220 -1.53 25.38 -3.96
CA THR A 220 -1.83 26.46 -4.91
C THR A 220 -0.55 27.08 -5.43
#